data_AF-A0A2T2WZZ7-F1
#
_entry.id   AF-A0A2T2WZZ7-F1
#
_cell.length_a   1.000
_cell.length_b   1.000
_cell.length_c   1.000
_cell.angle_alpha   90.00
_cell.angle_beta   90.00
_cell.angle_gamma   90.00
#
_symmetry.space_group_name_H-M   'P 1'
#
loop_
_entity.id
_entity.type
_entity.pdbx_description
1 polymer ?
#
loop_
_entity_poly.entity_id
_entity_poly.type
_entity_poly.pdbx_seq_one_letter_code
_entity_poly.pdbx_strand_id
1 'polypeptide(L)' 'MLTIMICPKCRRYPLRTVTNHASGDIYKICDNYPICSYVEDLEPWIPVDLIQADHNAFPARRHTA' A
#
# COMPACT_ATOMS: atom_id res chain seq x y z
N MET A 1 -4.02 -5.73 -24.68
CA MET A 1 -3.81 -7.07 -24.09
C MET A 1 -4.09 -6.95 -22.59
N LEU A 2 -5.04 -7.71 -22.03
CA LEU A 2 -5.26 -7.71 -20.57
C LEU A 2 -4.15 -8.57 -19.93
N THR A 3 -3.30 -7.97 -19.11
CA THR A 3 -2.26 -8.69 -18.36
C THR A 3 -2.90 -9.36 -17.14
N ILE A 4 -3.09 -10.68 -17.21
CA ILE A 4 -3.57 -11.46 -16.07
C ILE A 4 -2.39 -11.75 -15.15
N MET A 5 -2.37 -11.17 -13.96
CA MET A 5 -1.35 -11.42 -12.94
C MET A 5 -1.74 -12.66 -12.13
N ILE A 6 -0.93 -13.72 -12.21
CA ILE A 6 -1.11 -14.94 -11.41
C ILE A 6 -0.57 -14.70 -9.99
N CYS A 7 -1.31 -15.16 -8.98
CA CYS A 7 -0.93 -15.04 -7.58
C CYS A 7 0.44 -15.70 -7.32
N PRO A 8 1.43 -14.99 -6.77
CA PRO A 8 2.77 -15.54 -6.56
C PRO A 8 2.83 -16.55 -5.40
N LYS A 9 1.87 -16.52 -4.47
CA LYS A 9 1.80 -17.44 -3.32
C LYS A 9 1.34 -18.85 -3.72
N CYS A 10 0.20 -18.95 -4.42
CA CYS A 10 -0.39 -20.25 -4.77
C CYS A 10 -0.08 -20.69 -6.21
N ARG A 11 0.35 -19.77 -7.08
CA ARG A 11 0.69 -19.99 -8.50
C ARG A 11 -0.41 -20.68 -9.32
N ARG A 12 -1.66 -20.60 -8.87
CA ARG A 12 -2.83 -21.27 -9.49
C ARG A 12 -3.93 -20.31 -9.89
N TYR A 13 -4.21 -19.32 -9.04
CA TYR A 13 -5.34 -18.41 -9.22
C TYR A 13 -4.84 -16.99 -9.52
N PRO A 14 -5.60 -16.19 -10.28
CA PRO A 14 -5.24 -14.81 -10.57
C PRO A 14 -5.38 -13.91 -9.32
N LEU A 15 -4.81 -12.70 -9.43
CA LEU A 15 -5.09 -11.60 -8.52
C LEU A 15 -6.29 -10.79 -9.02
N ARG A 16 -7.18 -10.39 -8.12
CA ARG A 16 -8.25 -9.43 -8.37
C ARG A 16 -8.04 -8.16 -7.56
N THR A 17 -8.37 -7.02 -8.13
CA THR A 17 -8.31 -5.73 -7.44
C THR A 17 -9.58 -5.52 -6.62
N VAL A 18 -9.42 -5.01 -5.40
CA VAL A 18 -10.50 -4.69 -4.47
C VAL A 18 -10.27 -3.30 -3.93
N THR A 19 -11.34 -2.56 -3.77
CA THR A 19 -11.34 -1.28 -3.07
C THR A 19 -11.99 -1.48 -1.71
N ASN A 20 -11.29 -1.09 -0.65
CA ASN A 20 -11.87 -0.98 0.67
C ASN A 20 -12.82 0.22 0.68
N HIS A 21 -14.13 -0.03 0.83
CA HIS A 21 -15.11 1.05 0.84
C HIS A 21 -15.02 1.96 2.08
N ALA A 22 -14.44 1.49 3.18
CA ALA A 22 -14.31 2.26 4.42
C ALA A 22 -13.09 3.19 4.42
N SER A 23 -11.92 2.69 3.99
CA SER A 23 -10.69 3.48 3.95
C SER A 23 -10.41 4.13 2.58
N GLY A 24 -11.01 3.61 1.50
CA GLY A 24 -10.71 4.01 0.12
C GLY A 24 -9.49 3.30 -0.47
N ASP A 25 -8.80 2.47 0.31
CA ASP A 25 -7.58 1.81 -0.12
C ASP A 25 -7.85 0.80 -1.24
N ILE A 26 -6.94 0.72 -2.20
CA ILE A 26 -7.01 -0.25 -3.29
C ILE A 26 -5.92 -1.29 -3.05
N TYR A 27 -6.28 -2.56 -3.13
CA TYR A 27 -5.35 -3.66 -2.95
C TYR A 27 -5.68 -4.80 -3.91
N LYS A 28 -4.70 -5.65 -4.19
CA LYS A 28 -4.86 -6.89 -4.94
C LYS A 28 -4.95 -8.06 -3.97
N ILE A 29 -5.86 -8.98 -4.24
CA ILE A 29 -6.05 -10.19 -3.44
C ILE A 29 -6.12 -11.41 -4.34
N CYS A 30 -5.67 -12.56 -3.85
CA CYS A 30 -5.85 -13.82 -4.55
C CYS A 30 -7.34 -14.15 -4.72
N ASP A 31 -7.71 -14.64 -5.90
CA ASP A 31 -9.10 -15.03 -6.18
C ASP A 31 -9.57 -16.21 -5.32
N ASN A 32 -8.64 -17.05 -4.86
CA ASN A 32 -8.93 -18.16 -3.95
C ASN A 32 -8.89 -17.76 -2.46
N TYR A 33 -9.08 -16.49 -2.13
CA TYR A 33 -9.23 -16.05 -0.74
C TYR A 33 -10.57 -16.53 -0.17
N PRO A 34 -10.65 -17.06 1.07
CA PRO A 34 -9.63 -17.04 2.13
C PRO A 34 -8.64 -18.22 2.13
N ILE A 35 -8.79 -19.21 1.25
CA ILE A 35 -7.92 -20.40 1.20
C ILE A 35 -6.45 -20.00 0.89
N CYS A 36 -6.26 -19.03 0.01
CA CYS A 36 -4.98 -18.36 -0.22
C CYS A 36 -5.02 -16.92 0.30
N SER A 37 -4.37 -16.68 1.44
CA SER A 37 -4.32 -15.36 2.10
C SER A 37 -3.31 -14.38 1.50
N TYR A 38 -3.05 -14.42 0.19
CA TYR A 38 -2.17 -13.44 -0.45
C TYR A 38 -2.93 -12.12 -0.67
N VAL A 39 -2.36 -11.03 -0.17
CA VAL A 39 -2.81 -9.66 -0.33
C VAL A 39 -1.59 -8.81 -0.64
N GLU A 40 -1.72 -7.89 -1.59
CA GLU A 40 -0.69 -6.94 -2.01
C GLU A 40 -1.35 -5.56 -2.05
N ASP A 41 -0.86 -4.64 -1.24
CA ASP A 41 -1.35 -3.26 -1.25
C ASP A 41 -0.91 -2.59 -2.55
N LEU A 42 -1.84 -1.88 -3.21
CA LEU A 42 -1.41 -0.92 -4.22
C LEU A 42 -1.00 0.33 -3.47
N GLU A 43 0.27 0.40 -3.11
CA GLU A 43 0.83 1.64 -2.59
C GLU A 43 0.53 2.73 -3.63
N PRO A 44 -0.24 3.78 -3.27
CA PRO A 44 -0.46 4.86 -4.20
C PRO A 44 0.91 5.45 -4.52
N TRP A 45 1.21 5.63 -5.81
CA TRP A 45 2.40 6.38 -6.20
C TRP A 45 2.20 7.82 -5.74
N ILE A 46 2.73 8.12 -4.56
CA ILE A 46 2.84 9.49 -4.06
C ILE A 46 4.17 10.00 -4.64
N PRO A 47 4.16 11.06 -5.47
CA PRO A 47 5.40 11.73 -5.86
C PRO A 47 6.19 12.06 -4.60
N VAL A 48 7.48 11.70 -4.57
CA VAL A 48 8.35 11.92 -3.40
C VAL A 48 8.37 13.39 -3.00
N ASP A 49 8.14 14.30 -3.95
CA ASP A 49 8.06 15.74 -3.73
C ASP A 49 6.85 16.18 -2.87
N LEU A 50 5.81 15.33 -2.72
CA LEU A 50 4.67 15.57 -1.83
C LEU A 50 4.90 14.99 -0.43
N ILE A 51 5.93 14.19 -0.23
CA ILE A 51 6.37 13.72 1.09
C ILE A 51 7.25 14.83 1.67
N GLN A 52 6.66 15.98 1.97
CA GLN A 52 7.33 17.04 2.74
C GLN A 52 7.47 16.54 4.18
N ALA A 53 8.60 15.88 4.43
CA ALA A 53 9.02 15.54 5.76
C ALA A 53 9.21 16.84 6.55
N ASP A 54 8.35 17.03 7.54
CA ASP A 54 8.59 17.98 8.62
C ASP A 54 9.85 17.51 9.36
N HIS A 55 11.00 18.03 8.93
CA HIS A 55 12.29 17.86 9.62
C HIS A 55 12.52 18.94 10.70
N ASN A 56 11.52 19.76 11.05
CA ASN A 56 11.75 21.00 11.81
C ASN A 56 10.94 21.12 13.11
N ALA A 57 10.42 20.02 13.66
CA ALA A 57 9.84 20.00 15.00
C ALA A 57 10.87 19.66 16.10
N PHE A 58 11.92 20.47 16.28
CA PHE A 58 12.60 20.59 17.57
C PHE A 58 12.93 22.07 17.85
N PRO A 59 12.14 22.79 18.66
CA PRO A 59 12.57 24.07 19.17
C PRO A 59 13.77 23.84 20.10
N ALA A 60 14.94 24.31 19.68
CA ALA A 60 16.11 24.40 20.54
C ALA A 60 15.75 25.27 21.75
N ARG A 61 15.60 24.64 22.92
CA ARG A 61 15.48 25.33 24.21
C ARG A 61 16.75 26.15 24.41
N ARG A 62 16.66 27.46 24.21
CA ARG A 62 17.65 28.43 24.71
C ARG A 62 17.58 28.41 26.23
N HIS A 63 18.54 27.76 26.87
CA HIS A 63 18.82 28.00 28.28
C HIS A 63 19.54 29.35 28.37
N THR A 64 18.82 30.36 28.85
CA THR A 64 19.41 31.58 29.39
C THR A 64 20.21 31.21 30.64
N ALA A 65 21.48 31.61 30.68
CA ALA A 65 22.29 31.72 31.89
C ALA A 65 23.06 33.04 31.82
#